data_AF-A0A9Q9HZ18-F1
#
_entry.id   AF-A0A9Q9HZ18-F1
#
_cell.length_a   1.000
_cell.length_b   1.000
_cell.length_c   1.000
_cell.angle_alpha   90.00
_cell.angle_beta   90.00
_cell.angle_gamma   90.00
#
_symmetry.space_group_name_H-M   'P 1'
#
loop_
_entity.id
_entity.type
_entity.pdbx_description
1 polymer ?
#
loop_
_entity_poly.entity_id
_entity_poly.type
_entity_poly.pdbx_seq_one_letter_code
_entity_poly.pdbx_strand_id
1 'polypeptide(L)'
;MKPSITLLEGYHVTAAEKRTILDVIEYQRKHAPETWGKQWLGFKKSPKDYAVAPDPEKPGRYAVLIRTKYRNDRGKPAERTSRVVIETKGVTPLPHPAYETQDLFAPKSWELAE
;
A
#
# COMPACT_ATOMS: atom_id res chain seq x y z
N MET A 1 -8.09 12.86 -12.90
CA MET A 1 -7.66 11.55 -13.44
C MET A 1 -8.41 10.45 -12.69
N LYS A 2 -8.91 9.40 -13.34
CA LYS A 2 -9.58 8.31 -12.60
C LYS A 2 -8.54 7.48 -11.84
N PRO A 3 -8.77 7.13 -10.56
CA PRO A 3 -7.83 6.31 -9.81
C PRO A 3 -7.74 4.93 -10.46
N SER A 4 -6.52 4.50 -10.77
CA SER A 4 -6.27 3.23 -11.43
C SER A 4 -5.04 2.53 -10.86
N ILE A 5 -5.07 1.20 -10.90
CA ILE A 5 -3.99 0.35 -10.42
C ILE A 5 -3.38 -0.43 -11.59
N THR A 6 -2.08 -0.27 -11.74
CA THR A 6 -1.24 -1.07 -12.62
C THR A 6 -0.54 -2.14 -11.77
N LEU A 7 -0.62 -3.39 -12.22
CA LEU A 7 0.11 -4.50 -11.60
C LEU A 7 1.54 -4.48 -12.14
N LEU A 8 2.53 -4.49 -11.25
CA LEU A 8 3.94 -4.58 -11.62
C LEU A 8 4.47 -6.01 -11.43
N GLU A 9 4.14 -6.64 -10.30
CA GLU A 9 4.67 -7.95 -9.93
C GLU A 9 3.65 -8.75 -9.10
N GLY A 10 3.69 -10.07 -9.21
CA GLY A 10 2.84 -11.00 -8.46
C GLY A 10 1.72 -11.61 -9.30
N TYR A 11 0.63 -12.01 -8.63
CA TYR A 11 -0.49 -12.66 -9.30
C TYR A 11 -1.48 -11.65 -9.88
N HIS A 12 -2.32 -12.13 -10.81
CA HIS A 12 -3.37 -11.31 -11.42
C HIS A 12 -4.37 -10.79 -10.37
N VAL A 13 -4.41 -9.48 -10.19
CA VAL A 13 -5.35 -8.79 -9.29
C VAL A 13 -6.64 -8.47 -10.02
N THR A 14 -7.75 -9.01 -9.53
CA THR A 14 -9.09 -8.80 -10.07
C THR A 14 -9.56 -7.35 -9.91
N ALA A 15 -10.56 -6.93 -10.69
CA ALA A 15 -11.11 -5.57 -10.59
C ALA A 15 -11.70 -5.25 -9.20
N ALA A 16 -12.26 -6.25 -8.51
CA ALA A 16 -12.76 -6.08 -7.15
C ALA A 16 -11.62 -5.86 -6.14
N GLU A 17 -10.57 -6.67 -6.21
CA GLU A 17 -9.37 -6.50 -5.37
C GLU A 17 -8.71 -5.14 -5.60
N LYS A 18 -8.63 -4.67 -6.85
CA LYS A 18 -8.10 -3.32 -7.16
C LYS A 18 -8.88 -2.23 -6.43
N ARG A 19 -10.22 -2.30 -6.41
CA ARG A 19 -11.06 -1.33 -5.67
C ARG A 19 -10.80 -1.42 -4.17
N THR A 20 -10.76 -2.63 -3.61
CA THR A 20 -10.46 -2.82 -2.18
C THR A 20 -9.07 -2.30 -1.81
N ILE A 21 -8.06 -2.49 -2.65
CA ILE A 21 -6.72 -1.96 -2.40
C ILE A 21 -6.71 -0.43 -2.40
N LEU A 22 -7.47 0.22 -3.29
CA LEU A 22 -7.65 1.68 -3.25
C LEU A 22 -8.31 2.12 -1.94
N ASP A 23 -9.37 1.43 -1.51
CA ASP A 23 -10.05 1.72 -0.24
C ASP A 23 -9.10 1.54 0.96
N VAL A 24 -8.22 0.52 0.92
CA VAL A 24 -7.18 0.28 1.95
C VAL A 24 -6.16 1.42 1.98
N ILE A 25 -5.70 1.89 0.82
CA ILE A 25 -4.76 3.01 0.74
C ILE A 25 -5.41 4.28 1.28
N GLU A 26 -6.67 4.56 0.93
CA GLU A 26 -7.39 5.71 1.48
C GLU A 26 -7.60 5.61 2.99
N TYR A 27 -7.91 4.41 3.49
CA TYR A 27 -7.99 4.16 4.93
C TYR A 27 -6.65 4.45 5.61
N GLN A 28 -5.56 3.86 5.12
CA GLN A 28 -4.22 4.05 5.68
C GLN A 28 -3.76 5.50 5.69
N ARG A 29 -4.17 6.31 4.70
CA ARG A 29 -3.91 7.76 4.69
C ARG A 29 -4.47 8.47 5.93
N LYS A 30 -5.59 8.01 6.48
CA LYS A 30 -6.23 8.61 7.66
C LYS A 30 -5.59 8.12 8.98
N HIS A 31 -4.64 7.20 8.90
CA HIS A 31 -4.00 6.55 10.04
C HIS A 31 -2.47 6.75 10.04
N ALA A 32 -1.86 6.46 11.18
CA ALA A 32 -0.42 6.68 11.40
C ALA A 32 0.45 5.84 10.45
N PRO A 33 1.55 6.39 9.93
CA PRO A 33 2.44 5.68 9.00
C PRO A 33 3.09 4.41 9.57
N GLU A 34 3.17 4.30 10.90
CA GLU A 34 3.74 3.16 11.60
C GLU A 34 2.95 1.85 11.42
N THR A 35 1.66 1.95 11.09
CA THR A 35 0.77 0.79 10.92
C THR A 35 0.76 0.24 9.49
N TRP A 36 1.30 1.00 8.54
CA TRP A 36 1.36 0.59 7.13
C TRP A 36 2.20 -0.68 6.98
N GLY A 37 1.72 -1.63 6.18
CA GLY A 37 2.34 -2.93 5.95
C GLY A 37 2.25 -3.93 7.10
N LYS A 38 1.96 -3.48 8.32
CA LYS A 38 1.83 -4.34 9.52
C LYS A 38 0.40 -4.70 9.84
N GLN A 39 -0.53 -3.77 9.57
CA GLN A 39 -1.94 -3.97 9.86
C GLN A 39 -2.64 -4.75 8.74
N TRP A 40 -3.26 -5.86 9.10
CA TRP A 40 -4.18 -6.59 8.23
C TRP A 40 -5.57 -5.96 8.29
N LEU A 41 -6.06 -5.51 7.14
CA LEU A 41 -7.36 -4.87 7.00
C LEU A 41 -8.31 -5.78 6.21
N GLY A 42 -9.33 -6.28 6.92
CA GLY A 42 -10.47 -6.95 6.30
C GLY A 42 -11.52 -5.92 5.90
N PHE A 43 -11.97 -5.95 4.65
CA PHE A 43 -13.04 -5.08 4.16
C PHE A 43 -14.33 -5.87 3.97
N LYS A 44 -15.49 -5.30 4.34
CA LYS A 44 -16.81 -5.98 4.29
C LYS A 44 -17.15 -6.65 2.96
N LYS A 45 -16.59 -6.19 1.84
CA LYS A 45 -16.84 -6.71 0.49
C LYS A 45 -15.86 -7.80 0.04
N SER A 46 -14.81 -8.08 0.81
CA SER A 46 -13.78 -9.06 0.46
C SER A 46 -13.59 -10.08 1.58
N PRO A 47 -13.56 -11.39 1.28
CA PRO A 47 -13.23 -12.42 2.27
C PRO A 47 -11.73 -12.48 2.59
N LYS A 48 -10.93 -11.56 2.03
CA LYS A 48 -9.48 -11.50 2.15
C LYS A 48 -9.08 -10.33 3.03
N ASP A 49 -7.95 -10.49 3.72
CA ASP A 49 -7.31 -9.40 4.45
C ASP A 49 -6.17 -8.81 3.62
N TYR A 50 -6.00 -7.49 3.68
CA TYR A 50 -5.01 -6.76 2.92
C TYR A 50 -4.09 -5.99 3.86
N ALA A 51 -2.79 -6.03 3.61
CA ALA A 51 -1.83 -5.12 4.20
C ALA A 51 -1.08 -4.41 3.06
N VAL A 52 -1.03 -3.08 3.11
CA VAL A 52 -0.39 -2.26 2.07
C VAL A 52 0.76 -1.51 2.71
N ALA A 53 1.93 -1.52 2.07
CA ALA A 53 3.09 -0.73 2.45
C ALA A 53 3.52 0.14 1.25
N PRO A 54 3.75 1.44 1.44
CA PRO A 54 4.37 2.27 0.41
C PRO A 54 5.82 1.85 0.15
N ASP A 55 6.27 1.99 -1.09
CA ASP A 55 7.66 1.76 -1.49
C ASP A 55 8.50 3.01 -1.13
N PRO A 56 9.57 2.90 -0.33
CA PRO A 56 10.37 4.06 0.05
C PRO A 56 11.04 4.78 -1.14
N GLU A 57 11.30 4.09 -2.26
CA GLU A 57 12.04 4.64 -3.38
C GLU A 57 11.16 5.33 -4.42
N LYS A 58 9.89 4.90 -4.55
CA LYS A 58 9.03 5.33 -5.66
C LYS A 58 7.64 5.76 -5.17
N PRO A 59 7.31 7.06 -5.20
CA PRO A 59 5.99 7.53 -4.83
C PRO A 59 4.92 6.94 -5.75
N GLY A 60 3.87 6.40 -5.14
CA GLY A 60 2.76 5.75 -5.86
C GLY A 60 2.97 4.26 -6.14
N ARG A 61 4.13 3.69 -5.76
CA ARG A 61 4.35 2.25 -5.76
C ARG A 61 4.08 1.67 -4.36
N TYR A 62 3.44 0.50 -4.34
CA TYR A 62 3.06 -0.16 -3.10
C TYR A 62 3.31 -1.66 -3.17
N ALA A 63 3.79 -2.21 -2.05
CA ALA A 63 3.76 -3.64 -1.79
C ALA A 63 2.46 -3.99 -1.06
N VAL A 64 1.69 -4.91 -1.62
CA VAL A 64 0.43 -5.39 -1.07
C VAL A 64 0.59 -6.86 -0.70
N LEU A 65 0.30 -7.17 0.56
CA LEU A 65 0.13 -8.54 1.04
C LEU A 65 -1.36 -8.85 1.10
N ILE A 66 -1.76 -9.96 0.50
CA ILE A 66 -3.15 -10.41 0.43
C ILE A 66 -3.23 -11.76 1.11
N ARG A 67 -3.93 -11.82 2.24
CA ARG A 67 -4.16 -13.05 3.00
C ARG A 67 -5.53 -13.61 2.67
N THR A 68 -5.54 -14.81 2.12
CA THR A 68 -6.76 -15.57 1.79
C THR A 68 -6.90 -16.73 2.77
N LYS A 69 -8.03 -16.79 3.46
CA LYS A 69 -8.41 -17.91 4.32
C LYS A 69 -9.26 -18.89 3.52
N TYR A 70 -8.92 -20.18 3.59
CA TYR A 70 -9.64 -21.24 2.88
C TYR A 70 -9.69 -22.51 3.75
N ARG A 71 -10.49 -23.50 3.34
CA ARG A 71 -10.42 -24.85 3.92
C ARG A 71 -9.64 -25.75 2.97
N ASN A 72 -8.69 -26.52 3.51
CA ASN A 72 -8.01 -27.53 2.73
C ASN A 72 -8.90 -28.78 2.53
N ASP A 73 -8.44 -29.74 1.72
CA ASP A 73 -9.16 -30.98 1.42
C ASP A 73 -9.47 -31.83 2.66
N ARG A 74 -8.78 -31.56 3.78
CA ARG A 74 -9.00 -32.19 5.09
C ARG A 74 -9.97 -31.42 5.98
N GLY A 75 -10.64 -30.40 5.44
CA GLY A 75 -11.58 -29.56 6.16
C GLY A 75 -10.96 -28.62 7.20
N LYS A 76 -9.63 -28.56 7.29
CA LYS A 76 -8.92 -27.70 8.25
C LYS A 76 -8.78 -26.28 7.70
N PRO A 77 -8.88 -25.24 8.57
CA PRO A 77 -8.60 -23.88 8.16
C PRO A 77 -7.13 -23.76 7.73
N ALA A 78 -6.92 -23.13 6.59
CA ALA A 78 -5.61 -22.85 6.01
C ALA A 78 -5.57 -21.39 5.52
N GLU A 79 -4.37 -20.82 5.51
CA GLU A 79 -4.15 -19.45 5.08
C GLU A 79 -3.10 -19.44 3.96
N ARG A 80 -3.33 -18.60 2.95
CA ARG A 80 -2.36 -18.31 1.90
C ARG A 80 -2.11 -16.83 1.86
N THR A 81 -0.85 -16.45 2.01
CA THR A 81 -0.39 -15.07 1.84
C THR A 81 0.26 -14.93 0.47
N SER A 82 -0.26 -14.00 -0.33
CA SER A 82 0.30 -13.65 -1.63
C SER A 82 0.85 -12.24 -1.57
N ARG A 83 2.03 -12.02 -2.14
CA ARG A 83 2.63 -10.70 -2.30
C ARG A 83 2.41 -10.19 -3.73
N VAL A 84 2.06 -8.92 -3.83
CA VAL A 84 1.83 -8.21 -5.08
C VAL A 84 2.48 -6.84 -5.01
N VAL A 85 3.08 -6.38 -6.10
CA VAL A 85 3.59 -5.01 -6.22
C VAL A 85 2.75 -4.27 -7.24
N ILE A 86 2.25 -3.10 -6.84
CA ILE A 86 1.35 -2.29 -7.66
C ILE A 86 1.86 -0.86 -7.79
N GLU A 87 1.40 -0.20 -8.84
CA GLU A 87 1.54 1.24 -9.04
C GLU A 87 0.15 1.88 -9.13
N THR A 88 -0.08 2.94 -8.38
CA THR A 88 -1.31 3.72 -8.43
C THR A 88 -1.14 4.95 -9.30
N LYS A 89 -2.09 5.19 -10.21
CA LYS A 89 -2.16 6.41 -11.03
C LYS A 89 -3.41 7.20 -10.69
N GLY A 90 -3.29 8.53 -10.64
CA GLY A 90 -4.40 9.42 -10.31
C GLY A 90 -4.82 9.41 -8.84
N VAL A 91 -3.96 8.88 -7.96
CA VAL A 91 -4.13 8.86 -6.50
C VAL A 91 -2.91 9.55 -5.92
N THR A 92 -3.11 10.51 -5.02
CA THR A 92 -2.00 11.12 -4.27
C THR A 92 -1.29 10.01 -3.49
N PRO A 93 0.06 9.92 -3.50
CA PRO A 93 0.77 8.87 -2.77
C PRO A 93 0.60 9.01 -1.25
N LEU A 94 0.76 7.90 -0.50
CA LEU A 94 0.88 7.95 0.96
C LEU A 94 2.14 8.71 1.36
N PRO A 95 2.14 9.55 2.41
CA PRO A 95 3.32 10.30 2.81
C PRO A 95 4.39 9.38 3.42
N HIS A 96 5.52 9.16 2.74
CA HIS A 96 6.64 8.38 3.27
C HIS A 96 7.79 9.34 3.61
N PRO A 97 8.52 9.17 4.73
CA PRO A 97 9.64 10.05 5.09
C PRO A 97 10.73 10.10 4.03
N ALA A 98 10.94 9.00 3.29
CA ALA A 98 11.88 8.95 2.17
C ALA A 98 11.42 9.72 0.91
N TYR A 99 10.17 10.19 0.86
CA TYR A 99 9.67 11.04 -0.23
C TYR A 99 9.93 12.53 0.01
N GLU A 100 10.32 12.93 1.22
CA GLU A 100 10.88 14.26 1.42
C GLU A 100 12.18 14.33 0.63
N THR A 101 12.08 14.91 -0.57
CA THR A 101 13.20 15.54 -1.23
C THR A 101 13.85 16.42 -0.17
N GLN A 102 15.04 16.04 0.30
CA GLN A 102 15.92 16.98 0.98
C GLN A 102 16.00 18.17 0.05
N ASP A 103 15.41 19.29 0.45
CA ASP A 103 15.53 20.52 -0.30
C ASP A 103 17.02 20.88 -0.27
N LEU A 104 17.73 20.54 -1.34
CA LEU A 104 19.17 20.74 -1.47
C LEU A 104 19.52 22.24 -1.49
N PHE A 105 18.52 23.11 -1.59
CA PHE A 105 18.61 24.56 -1.56
C PHE A 105 17.96 25.18 -0.31
N ALA A 106 17.48 24.39 0.64
CA ALA A 106 17.05 24.93 1.92
C ALA A 106 18.26 25.62 2.57
N PRO A 107 18.12 26.88 3.00
CA PRO A 107 19.23 27.63 3.59
C PRO A 107 19.73 26.84 4.78
N LYS A 108 21.01 26.49 4.74
CA LYS A 108 21.61 25.75 5.86
C LYS A 108 21.59 26.67 7.06
N SER A 109 21.51 26.10 8.26
CA SER A 109 21.43 26.87 9.51
C SER A 109 22.60 27.86 9.73
N TRP A 110 23.69 27.73 8.97
CA TRP A 110 24.83 28.66 8.97
C TRP A 110 24.73 29.80 7.93
N GLU A 111 23.80 29.74 6.97
CA GLU A 111 23.53 30.81 6.00
C GLU A 111 22.50 31.83 6.52
N LEU A 112 21.77 31.50 7.60
CA LEU A 112 20.80 32.39 8.25
C LEU A 112 21.41 33.22 9.39
N ALA A 113 22.72 33.13 9.59
CA ALA A 113 23.46 33.91 10.56
C ALA A 113 24.14 35.09 9.85
N GLU A 114 23.37 36.11 9.47
CA GLU A 114 23.88 37.44 9.13
C GLU A 114 23.00 38.53 9.75
#